data_AF-X1GUH5-F1
#
_entry.id   AF-X1GUH5-F1
#
_cell.length_a   1.000
_cell.length_b   1.000
_cell.length_c   1.000
_cell.angle_alpha   90.00
_cell.angle_beta   90.00
_cell.angle_gamma   90.00
#
_symmetry.space_group_name_H-M   'P 1'
#
loop_
_entity.id
_entity.type
_entity.pdbx_description
1 polymer ?
#
loop_
_entity_poly.entity_id
_entity_poly.type
_entity_poly.pdbx_seq_one_letter_code
_entity_poly.pdbx_strand_id
1 'polypeptide(L)'
;SPATVELLIHERGKGKSLRQLGRMFDRSHEGIRQVLAKYGPPQVTLLPEGRVVARLGYPVWWLARLRKEGIINPIRPGGYWLYSEEQVRQIAALIAEARKCQQCGNPRPLGSVRFCRECSQYRRNHKYRYLSPEAKARHRERCWAWERANPERLKEIRFRAHKKERAKRFERTS
;
A
#
# COMPACT_ATOMS: atom_id res chain seq x y z
N SER A 1 -20.67 39.82 -2.21
CA SER A 1 -20.00 39.82 -3.52
C SER A 1 -19.37 38.45 -3.76
N PRO A 2 -19.27 37.96 -5.01
CA PRO A 2 -18.57 36.71 -5.34
C PRO A 2 -17.15 36.63 -4.75
N ALA A 3 -16.40 37.74 -4.81
CA ALA A 3 -15.07 37.85 -4.22
C ALA A 3 -15.04 37.61 -2.70
N THR A 4 -16.11 38.02 -2.00
CA THR A 4 -16.23 37.79 -0.55
C THR A 4 -16.43 36.30 -0.22
N VAL A 5 -17.13 35.57 -1.09
CA VAL A 5 -17.39 34.13 -0.90
C VAL A 5 -16.12 33.33 -1.18
N GLU A 6 -15.37 33.68 -2.23
CA GLU A 6 -14.06 33.08 -2.53
C GLU A 6 -13.07 33.29 -1.39
N LEU A 7 -12.98 34.51 -0.86
CA LEU A 7 -12.12 34.81 0.28
C LEU A 7 -12.54 34.00 1.53
N LEU A 8 -13.85 33.87 1.77
CA LEU A 8 -14.37 33.06 2.89
C LEU A 8 -14.01 31.58 2.74
N ILE A 9 -14.14 31.01 1.53
CA ILE A 9 -13.74 29.62 1.23
C ILE A 9 -12.23 29.44 1.40
N HIS A 10 -11.42 30.40 0.92
CA HIS A 10 -9.97 30.38 1.06
C HIS A 10 -9.55 30.40 2.54
N GLU A 11 -10.12 31.29 3.34
CA GLU A 11 -9.86 31.39 4.78
C GLU A 11 -10.36 30.15 5.54
N ARG A 12 -11.46 29.54 5.09
CA ARG A 12 -11.91 28.24 5.61
C ARG A 12 -10.93 27.12 5.27
N GLY A 13 -10.35 27.12 4.07
CA GLY A 13 -9.30 26.19 3.63
C GLY A 13 -8.02 26.25 4.46
N LYS A 14 -7.72 27.42 5.06
CA LYS A 14 -6.64 27.60 6.03
C LYS A 14 -6.95 27.01 7.43
N GLY A 15 -8.12 26.40 7.61
CA GLY A 15 -8.51 25.74 8.86
C GLY A 15 -9.20 26.65 9.89
N LYS A 16 -9.55 27.90 9.55
CA LYS A 16 -10.28 28.79 10.46
C LYS A 16 -11.66 28.24 10.82
N SER A 17 -12.04 28.36 12.10
CA SER A 17 -13.34 27.90 12.58
C SER A 17 -14.48 28.81 12.09
N LEU A 18 -15.71 28.29 12.05
CA LEU A 18 -16.90 29.07 11.66
C LEU A 18 -17.09 30.31 12.53
N ARG A 19 -16.73 30.24 13.82
CA ARG A 19 -16.83 31.35 14.76
C ARG A 19 -15.78 32.45 14.47
N GLN A 20 -14.56 32.05 14.07
CA GLN A 20 -13.52 32.99 13.63
C GLN A 20 -13.89 33.67 12.32
N LEU A 21 -14.42 32.90 11.36
CA LEU A 21 -14.92 33.44 10.09
C LEU A 21 -16.10 34.40 10.32
N GLY A 22 -17.01 34.06 11.24
CA GLY A 22 -18.12 34.95 11.60
C GLY A 22 -17.66 36.33 12.06
N ARG A 23 -16.62 36.38 12.90
CA ARG A 23 -16.00 37.65 13.32
C ARG A 23 -15.32 38.40 12.17
N MET A 24 -14.66 37.69 11.26
CA MET A 24 -13.94 38.31 10.15
C MET A 24 -14.85 38.90 9.07
N PHE A 25 -15.99 38.25 8.83
CA PHE A 25 -16.93 38.62 7.76
C PHE A 25 -18.20 39.31 8.28
N ASP A 26 -18.20 39.69 9.57
CA ASP A 26 -19.33 40.28 10.28
C ASP A 26 -20.66 39.52 10.06
N ARG A 27 -20.61 38.21 10.28
CA ARG A 27 -21.74 37.29 10.10
C ARG A 27 -21.88 36.36 11.28
N SER A 28 -23.11 35.95 11.53
CA SER A 28 -23.40 34.90 12.51
C SER A 28 -22.76 33.57 12.10
N HIS A 29 -22.49 32.72 13.09
CA HIS A 29 -21.99 31.36 12.87
C HIS A 29 -22.84 30.58 11.86
N GLU A 30 -24.17 30.66 12.00
CA GLU A 30 -25.11 29.98 11.10
C GLU A 30 -25.12 30.61 9.71
N GLY A 31 -24.97 31.94 9.61
CA GLY A 31 -24.84 32.64 8.33
C GLY A 31 -23.60 32.17 7.55
N ILE A 32 -22.47 31.97 8.23
CA ILE A 32 -21.26 31.39 7.60
C ILE A 32 -21.53 29.93 7.17
N ARG A 33 -22.19 29.13 8.01
CA ARG A 33 -22.52 27.72 7.70
C ARG A 33 -23.35 27.62 6.41
N GLN A 34 -24.38 28.46 6.28
CA GLN A 34 -25.26 28.48 5.10
C GLN A 34 -24.52 28.92 3.83
N VAL A 35 -23.64 29.93 3.91
CA VAL A 35 -22.83 30.36 2.76
C VAL A 35 -21.89 29.24 2.30
N LEU A 36 -21.20 28.59 3.24
CA LEU A 36 -20.32 27.46 2.93
C LEU A 36 -21.08 26.25 2.40
N ALA A 37 -22.30 26.01 2.88
CA ALA A 37 -23.14 24.93 2.34
C ALA A 37 -23.59 25.22 0.89
N LYS A 38 -23.83 26.49 0.55
CA LYS A 38 -24.31 26.90 -0.78
C LYS A 38 -23.20 27.04 -1.81
N TYR A 39 -22.03 27.54 -1.41
CA TYR A 39 -20.95 27.90 -2.34
C TYR A 39 -19.62 27.21 -2.04
N GLY A 40 -19.50 26.52 -0.90
CA GLY A 40 -18.29 25.81 -0.57
C GLY A 40 -18.02 24.70 -1.59
N PRO A 41 -16.75 24.37 -1.84
CA PRO A 41 -16.42 23.20 -2.64
C PRO A 41 -17.10 21.97 -2.02
N PRO A 42 -17.48 20.96 -2.83
CA PRO A 42 -18.02 19.71 -2.33
C PRO A 42 -17.10 19.24 -1.21
N GLN A 43 -17.64 19.09 0.01
CA GLN A 43 -16.83 18.60 1.12
C GLN A 43 -16.25 17.26 0.66
N VAL A 44 -14.93 17.22 0.44
CA VAL A 44 -14.25 15.98 0.09
C VAL A 44 -14.52 15.06 1.26
N THR A 45 -15.41 14.08 1.07
CA THR A 45 -15.79 13.16 2.13
C THR A 45 -14.56 12.37 2.52
N LEU A 46 -13.97 12.79 3.63
CA LEU A 46 -12.81 12.14 4.21
C LEU A 46 -13.29 10.93 5.02
N LEU A 47 -12.82 9.76 4.64
CA LEU A 47 -13.17 8.50 5.25
C LEU A 47 -12.11 8.12 6.29
N PRO A 48 -12.52 7.76 7.52
CA PRO A 48 -11.58 7.26 8.51
C PRO A 48 -11.07 5.87 8.13
N GLU A 49 -9.87 5.53 8.56
CA GLU A 49 -9.16 4.28 8.22
C GLU A 49 -10.03 3.02 8.38
N GLY A 50 -10.79 2.90 9.48
CA GLY A 50 -11.67 1.76 9.72
C GLY A 50 -12.75 1.59 8.64
N ARG A 51 -13.32 2.70 8.14
CA ARG A 51 -14.33 2.68 7.06
C ARG A 51 -13.70 2.30 5.73
N VAL A 52 -12.47 2.77 5.46
CA VAL A 52 -11.72 2.42 4.26
C VAL A 52 -11.41 0.92 4.24
N VAL A 53 -10.93 0.38 5.35
CA VAL A 53 -10.66 -1.06 5.52
C VAL A 53 -11.91 -1.90 5.30
N ALA A 54 -13.05 -1.50 5.90
CA ALA A 54 -14.32 -2.19 5.72
C ALA A 54 -14.79 -2.16 4.26
N ARG A 55 -14.69 -1.00 3.59
CA ARG A 55 -15.11 -0.83 2.19
C ARG A 55 -14.24 -1.61 1.22
N LEU A 56 -12.93 -1.65 1.46
CA LEU A 56 -11.98 -2.33 0.60
C LEU A 56 -11.89 -3.85 0.89
N GLY A 57 -12.32 -4.29 2.07
CA GLY A 57 -12.22 -5.70 2.50
C GLY A 57 -10.78 -6.15 2.78
N TYR A 58 -9.88 -5.21 3.08
CA TYR A 58 -8.46 -5.49 3.29
C TYR A 58 -7.99 -5.07 4.68
N PRO A 59 -7.11 -5.85 5.33
CA PRO A 59 -6.62 -5.54 6.66
C PRO A 59 -5.81 -4.22 6.69
N VAL A 60 -5.85 -3.54 7.85
CA VAL A 60 -5.22 -2.22 8.10
C VAL A 60 -3.74 -2.17 7.68
N TRP A 61 -3.00 -3.27 7.83
CA TRP A 61 -1.58 -3.32 7.50
C TRP A 61 -1.29 -3.02 6.03
N TRP A 62 -2.24 -3.26 5.10
CA TRP A 62 -2.08 -2.86 3.69
C TRP A 62 -1.97 -1.35 3.54
N LEU A 63 -2.85 -0.61 4.23
CA LEU A 63 -2.80 0.85 4.22
C LEU A 63 -1.51 1.35 4.87
N ALA A 64 -1.10 0.75 5.99
CA ALA A 64 0.17 1.08 6.64
C ALA A 64 1.38 0.85 5.72
N ARG A 65 1.36 -0.24 4.95
CA ARG A 65 2.40 -0.56 3.97
C ARG A 65 2.45 0.48 2.84
N LEU A 66 1.31 0.80 2.23
CA LEU A 66 1.23 1.79 1.15
C LEU A 66 1.68 3.19 1.63
N ARG A 67 1.36 3.56 2.87
CA ARG A 67 1.88 4.79 3.50
C ARG A 67 3.39 4.75 3.68
N LYS A 68 3.94 3.63 4.18
CA LYS A 68 5.39 3.47 4.39
C LYS A 68 6.18 3.49 3.07
N GLU A 69 5.58 2.98 2.00
CA GLU A 69 6.13 3.02 0.65
C GLU A 69 5.94 4.40 -0.02
N GLY A 70 5.23 5.34 0.62
CA GLY A 70 5.01 6.70 0.10
C GLY A 70 4.03 6.78 -1.07
N ILE A 71 3.29 5.70 -1.36
CA ILE A 71 2.38 5.61 -2.50
C ILE A 71 1.10 6.40 -2.23
N ILE A 72 0.66 6.45 -0.97
CA ILE A 72 -0.53 7.19 -0.55
C ILE A 72 -0.19 8.16 0.57
N ASN A 73 -0.76 9.37 0.49
CA ASN A 73 -0.58 10.44 1.47
C ASN A 73 -1.94 10.87 2.07
N PRO A 74 -2.49 10.08 3.01
CA PRO A 74 -3.70 10.47 3.73
C PRO A 74 -3.44 11.62 4.71
N ILE A 75 -4.50 12.36 5.06
CA ILE A 75 -4.42 13.48 6.00
C ILE A 75 -4.50 12.94 7.42
N ARG A 76 -3.80 13.55 8.38
CA ARG A 76 -3.79 13.12 9.79
C ARG A 76 -4.17 14.22 10.79
N PRO A 77 -5.39 14.76 10.75
CA PRO A 77 -5.82 15.73 11.77
C PRO A 77 -6.10 15.01 13.10
N GLY A 78 -5.51 15.47 14.19
CA GLY A 78 -5.78 14.94 15.53
C GLY A 78 -5.40 13.47 15.73
N GLY A 79 -4.46 12.94 14.95
CA GLY A 79 -3.91 11.60 15.13
C GLY A 79 -4.55 10.48 14.29
N TYR A 80 -5.71 10.71 13.67
CA TYR A 80 -6.42 9.73 12.85
C TYR A 80 -6.13 9.88 11.35
N TRP A 81 -5.98 8.78 10.63
CA TRP A 81 -5.79 8.80 9.18
C TRP A 81 -7.12 8.94 8.45
N LEU A 82 -7.18 9.93 7.56
CA LEU A 82 -8.34 10.28 6.75
C LEU A 82 -7.99 10.18 5.27
N TYR A 83 -8.88 9.55 4.50
CA TYR A 83 -8.70 9.26 3.08
C TYR A 83 -9.78 9.92 2.25
N SER A 84 -9.42 10.52 1.13
CA SER A 84 -10.42 10.91 0.14
C SER A 84 -11.03 9.70 -0.56
N GLU A 85 -12.27 9.83 -1.05
CA GLU A 85 -12.92 8.83 -1.93
C GLU A 85 -12.00 8.41 -3.09
N GLU A 86 -11.31 9.38 -3.70
CA GLU A 86 -10.42 9.13 -4.84
C GLU A 86 -9.21 8.30 -4.44
N GLN A 87 -8.58 8.60 -3.30
CA GLN A 87 -7.51 7.76 -2.75
C GLN A 87 -8.01 6.33 -2.49
N VAL A 88 -9.23 6.17 -1.98
CA VAL A 88 -9.79 4.82 -1.73
C VAL A 88 -9.94 4.04 -3.04
N ARG A 89 -10.38 4.68 -4.13
CA ARG A 89 -10.44 4.04 -5.47
C ARG A 89 -9.05 3.63 -5.97
N GLN A 90 -8.06 4.51 -5.85
CA GLN A 90 -6.68 4.24 -6.25
C GLN A 90 -6.06 3.10 -5.44
N ILE A 91 -6.30 3.07 -4.12
CA ILE A 91 -5.84 1.99 -3.23
C ILE A 91 -6.38 0.64 -3.69
N ALA A 92 -7.65 0.56 -4.09
CA ALA A 92 -8.23 -0.69 -4.58
C ALA A 92 -7.47 -1.23 -5.81
N ALA A 93 -7.14 -0.36 -6.76
CA ALA A 93 -6.36 -0.72 -7.95
C ALA A 93 -4.93 -1.14 -7.60
N LEU A 94 -4.26 -0.39 -6.72
CA LEU A 94 -2.91 -0.71 -6.23
C LEU A 94 -2.85 -2.07 -5.54
N ILE A 95 -3.83 -2.38 -4.70
CA ILE A 95 -3.91 -3.68 -4.03
C ILE A 95 -4.18 -4.78 -5.06
N ALA A 96 -5.07 -4.57 -6.03
CA ALA A 96 -5.34 -5.55 -7.08
C ALA A 96 -4.06 -5.89 -7.87
N GLU A 97 -3.28 -4.88 -8.24
CA GLU A 97 -2.01 -5.04 -8.94
C GLU A 97 -0.98 -5.78 -8.09
N ALA A 98 -0.78 -5.34 -6.85
CA ALA A 98 0.14 -5.98 -5.91
C ALA A 98 -0.27 -7.43 -5.57
N ARG A 99 -1.54 -7.79 -5.78
CA ARG A 99 -2.10 -9.12 -5.57
C ARG A 99 -2.09 -10.02 -6.79
N LYS A 100 -1.46 -9.63 -7.90
CA LYS A 100 -1.22 -10.54 -9.02
C LYS A 100 -0.23 -11.64 -8.65
N CYS A 101 -0.45 -12.81 -9.25
CA CYS A 101 0.45 -13.95 -9.15
C CYS A 101 1.77 -13.62 -9.82
N GLN A 102 2.89 -13.85 -9.15
CA GLN A 102 4.22 -13.60 -9.72
C GLN A 102 4.54 -14.47 -10.94
N GLN A 103 3.79 -15.56 -11.15
CA GLN A 103 4.05 -16.50 -12.24
C GLN A 103 3.12 -16.30 -13.44
N CYS A 104 1.84 -16.02 -13.22
CA CYS A 104 0.85 -15.95 -14.30
C CYS A 104 0.04 -14.66 -14.33
N GLY A 105 0.28 -13.70 -13.42
CA GLY A 105 -0.48 -12.46 -13.37
C GLY A 105 -1.90 -12.57 -12.79
N ASN A 106 -2.44 -13.79 -12.63
CA ASN A 106 -3.80 -13.97 -12.10
C ASN A 106 -3.96 -13.48 -10.65
N PRO A 107 -5.15 -13.04 -10.23
CA PRO A 107 -5.41 -12.62 -8.86
C PRO A 107 -5.07 -13.73 -7.85
N ARG A 108 -4.38 -13.36 -6.77
CA ARG A 108 -4.07 -14.29 -5.67
C ARG A 108 -5.26 -14.43 -4.72
N PRO A 109 -5.53 -15.63 -4.17
CA PRO A 109 -6.50 -15.77 -3.09
C PRO A 109 -6.05 -15.00 -1.83
N LEU A 110 -7.01 -14.68 -0.95
CA LEU A 110 -6.71 -14.00 0.32
C LEU A 110 -5.75 -14.88 1.15
N GLY A 111 -4.74 -14.26 1.76
CA GLY A 111 -3.70 -14.95 2.53
C GLY A 111 -2.53 -15.55 1.73
N SER A 112 -2.60 -15.61 0.39
CA SER A 112 -1.45 -16.08 -0.40
C SER A 112 -0.41 -14.98 -0.64
N VAL A 113 0.85 -15.26 -0.29
CA VAL A 113 1.94 -14.28 -0.31
C VAL A 113 2.54 -14.06 -1.71
N ARG A 114 2.49 -15.06 -2.62
CA ARG A 114 3.23 -14.99 -3.91
C ARG A 114 2.51 -15.55 -5.13
N PHE A 115 1.77 -16.64 -4.99
CA PHE A 115 1.21 -17.37 -6.15
C PHE A 115 -0.31 -17.49 -6.06
N CYS A 116 -0.99 -17.60 -7.21
CA CYS A 116 -2.39 -18.01 -7.24
C CYS A 116 -2.53 -19.47 -6.78
N ARG A 117 -3.77 -19.93 -6.57
CA ARG A 117 -4.05 -21.29 -6.09
C ARG A 117 -3.43 -22.36 -7.01
N GLU A 118 -3.60 -22.20 -8.31
CA GLU A 118 -3.09 -23.11 -9.35
C GLU A 118 -1.56 -23.13 -9.39
N CYS A 119 -0.89 -21.97 -9.49
CA CYS A 119 0.59 -21.95 -9.47
C CYS A 119 1.16 -22.45 -8.14
N SER A 120 0.45 -22.22 -7.03
CA SER A 120 0.84 -22.77 -5.72
C SER A 120 0.72 -24.31 -5.70
N GLN A 121 -0.39 -24.87 -6.18
CA GLN A 121 -0.58 -26.31 -6.34
C GLN A 121 0.43 -26.91 -7.31
N TYR A 122 0.64 -26.27 -8.46
CA TYR A 122 1.66 -26.65 -9.43
C TYR A 122 3.03 -26.75 -8.76
N ARG A 123 3.48 -25.72 -8.02
CA ARG A 123 4.76 -25.79 -7.30
C ARG A 123 4.79 -26.84 -6.19
N ARG A 124 3.69 -27.08 -5.49
CA ARG A 124 3.59 -28.15 -4.47
C ARG A 124 3.75 -29.54 -5.10
N ASN A 125 3.18 -29.74 -6.28
CA ASN A 125 3.22 -31.01 -7.01
C ASN A 125 4.52 -31.17 -7.80
N HIS A 126 5.15 -30.06 -8.22
CA HIS A 126 6.41 -30.03 -8.96
C HIS A 126 7.57 -29.55 -8.07
N LYS A 127 7.64 -30.05 -6.83
CA LYS A 127 8.86 -29.86 -6.03
C LYS A 127 10.04 -30.45 -6.80
N TYR A 128 11.21 -29.84 -6.66
CA TYR A 128 12.43 -30.30 -7.34
C TYR A 128 12.68 -31.81 -7.20
N ARG A 129 12.36 -32.39 -6.03
CA ARG A 129 12.45 -33.83 -5.77
C ARG A 129 11.67 -34.68 -6.79
N TYR A 130 10.48 -34.23 -7.19
CA TYR A 130 9.57 -34.93 -8.11
C TYR A 130 9.75 -34.55 -9.58
N LEU A 131 10.66 -33.62 -9.89
CA LEU A 131 10.99 -33.32 -11.29
C LEU A 131 11.68 -34.52 -11.94
N SER A 132 11.36 -34.75 -13.22
CA SER A 132 12.07 -35.72 -14.05
C SER A 132 13.56 -35.38 -14.14
N PRO A 133 14.44 -36.36 -14.40
CA PRO A 133 15.87 -36.11 -14.57
C PRO A 133 16.19 -35.02 -15.60
N GLU A 134 15.48 -35.00 -16.73
CA GLU A 134 15.61 -33.97 -17.77
C GLU A 134 15.20 -32.59 -17.27
N ALA A 135 14.09 -32.47 -16.54
CA ALA A 135 13.66 -31.20 -15.98
C ALA A 135 14.65 -30.68 -14.93
N LYS A 136 15.29 -31.58 -14.16
CA LYS A 136 16.39 -31.24 -13.26
C LYS A 136 17.63 -30.76 -14.01
N ALA A 137 17.98 -31.40 -15.14
CA ALA A 137 19.09 -30.96 -16.00
C ALA A 137 18.85 -29.54 -16.54
N ARG A 138 17.68 -29.28 -17.14
CA ARG A 138 17.31 -27.93 -17.63
C ARG A 138 17.29 -26.88 -16.52
N HIS A 139 16.93 -27.26 -15.30
CA HIS A 139 17.02 -26.36 -14.15
C HIS A 139 18.47 -26.03 -13.79
N ARG A 140 19.36 -27.04 -13.73
CA ARG A 140 20.79 -26.84 -13.46
C ARG A 140 21.44 -25.94 -14.50
N GLU A 141 21.15 -26.15 -15.79
CA GLU A 141 21.66 -25.30 -16.86
C GLU A 141 21.25 -23.82 -16.69
N ARG A 142 19.99 -23.56 -16.34
CA ARG A 142 19.52 -22.19 -16.05
C ARG A 142 20.24 -21.58 -14.84
N CYS A 143 20.46 -22.38 -13.79
CA CYS A 143 21.22 -21.91 -12.62
C CYS A 143 22.67 -21.56 -13.01
N TRP A 144 23.35 -22.42 -13.77
CA TRP A 144 24.72 -22.14 -14.25
C TRP A 144 24.79 -20.95 -15.19
N ALA A 145 23.80 -20.77 -16.06
CA ALA A 145 23.70 -19.58 -16.91
C ALA A 145 23.55 -18.31 -16.06
N TRP A 146 22.69 -18.35 -15.04
CA TRP A 146 22.50 -17.22 -14.13
C TRP A 146 23.78 -16.91 -13.33
N GLU A 147 24.46 -17.92 -12.80
CA GLU A 147 25.73 -17.77 -12.06
C GLU A 147 26.81 -17.13 -12.92
N ARG A 148 26.96 -17.59 -14.17
CA ARG A 148 27.90 -17.01 -15.13
C ARG A 148 27.56 -15.56 -15.45
N ALA A 149 26.27 -15.22 -15.57
CA ALA A 149 25.82 -13.86 -15.85
C ALA A 149 25.88 -12.91 -14.63
N ASN A 150 25.95 -13.44 -13.40
CA ASN A 150 25.83 -12.65 -12.16
C ASN A 150 26.90 -12.98 -11.10
N PRO A 151 28.20 -12.88 -11.43
CA PRO A 151 29.27 -13.33 -10.53
C PRO A 151 29.33 -12.55 -9.21
N GLU A 152 29.17 -11.23 -9.22
CA GLU A 152 29.22 -10.41 -7.99
C GLU A 152 28.05 -10.69 -7.06
N ARG A 153 26.85 -10.87 -7.62
CA ARG A 153 25.67 -11.22 -6.84
C ARG A 153 25.78 -12.62 -6.22
N LEU A 154 26.44 -13.54 -6.93
CA LEU A 154 26.74 -14.87 -6.40
C LEU A 154 27.71 -14.81 -5.21
N LYS A 155 28.78 -13.98 -5.28
CA LYS A 155 29.70 -13.75 -4.15
C LYS A 155 28.96 -13.23 -2.92
N GLU A 156 28.09 -12.25 -3.09
CA GLU A 156 27.27 -11.68 -2.01
C GLU A 156 26.36 -12.72 -1.36
N ILE A 157 25.69 -13.55 -2.17
CA ILE A 157 24.83 -14.64 -1.68
C ILE A 157 25.64 -15.65 -0.87
N ARG A 158 26.81 -16.09 -1.38
CA ARG A 158 27.70 -17.03 -0.68
C ARG A 158 28.20 -16.46 0.63
N PHE A 159 28.60 -15.18 0.65
CA PHE A 159 29.03 -14.49 1.87
C PHE A 159 27.92 -14.46 2.92
N ARG A 160 26.69 -14.09 2.54
CA ARG A 160 25.53 -14.08 3.44
C ARG A 160 25.20 -15.48 3.98
N ALA A 161 25.27 -16.50 3.14
CA ALA A 161 25.05 -17.88 3.54
C ALA A 161 26.08 -18.33 4.59
N HIS A 162 27.37 -18.10 4.32
CA HIS A 162 28.45 -18.45 5.25
C HIS A 162 28.33 -17.71 6.60
N LYS A 163 28.02 -16.41 6.58
CA LYS A 163 27.77 -15.64 7.81
C LYS A 163 26.63 -16.25 8.64
N LYS A 164 25.56 -16.68 7.99
CA LYS A 164 24.41 -17.32 8.65
C LYS A 164 24.76 -18.69 9.23
N GLU A 165 25.59 -19.47 8.56
CA GLU A 165 26.05 -20.77 9.09
C GLU A 165 26.97 -20.61 10.30
N ARG A 166 27.89 -19.63 10.28
CA ARG A 166 28.73 -19.34 11.45
C ARG A 166 27.90 -18.94 12.67
N ALA A 167 26.91 -18.07 12.49
CA ALA A 167 26.00 -17.68 13.57
C ALA A 167 25.26 -18.88 14.18
N LYS A 168 24.72 -19.77 13.33
CA LYS A 168 24.04 -20.99 13.80
C LYS A 168 24.96 -21.98 14.52
N ARG A 169 26.23 -22.07 14.12
CA ARG A 169 27.19 -22.93 14.83
C ARG A 169 27.46 -22.37 16.22
N PHE A 170 27.68 -21.06 16.32
CA PHE A 170 27.90 -20.38 17.60
C PHE A 170 26.72 -20.61 18.57
N GLU A 171 25.48 -20.42 18.11
CA GLU A 171 24.25 -20.68 18.87
C GLU A 171 24.06 -22.15 19.32
N ARG A 172 24.73 -23.11 18.69
CA ARG A 172 24.64 -24.54 19.07
C ARG A 172 25.73 -24.98 20.04
N THR A 173 26.80 -24.21 20.15
CA THR A 173 27.97 -24.49 20.99
C THR A 173 28.03 -23.62 22.25
N SER A 174 27.13 -22.65 22.37
CA SER A 174 26.87 -21.83 23.57
C SER A 174 25.65 -22.39 24.31
#